data_AF-A0A846NNK8-F1
#
_entry.id   AF-A0A846NNK8-F1
#
_cell.length_a   1.000
_cell.length_b   1.000
_cell.length_c   1.000
_cell.angle_alpha   90.00
_cell.angle_beta   90.00
_cell.angle_gamma   90.00
#
_symmetry.space_group_name_H-M   'P 1'
#
loop_
_entity.id
_entity.type
_entity.pdbx_description
1 polymer ?
#
loop_
_entity_poly.entity_id
_entity_poly.type
_entity_poly.pdbx_seq_one_letter_code
_entity_poly.pdbx_strand_id
1 'polypeptide(L)'
;MRERVSEYAKQVYTSRLEEEKASLEAEMVEVLVSLRDRVEAGKLTIQDITDKLNEGKSEKQQRGPRSVGRQVKALGFNSTRVSGGLRAIFYDMDLLDYLAARYGYTSEKTSLTSLTSLSMEHTIDGKSDISGKSDVSLGVDPSLDDLTTVYWTEEYSEKKCGVCGYIKMSSWEAMTNKNEKIQLCEDCAQTFQKEQRKPEG
;
A
#
# COMPACT_ATOMS: atom_id res chain seq x y z
N MET A 1 14.05 -34.23 -15.38
CA MET A 1 13.14 -34.64 -14.27
C MET A 1 13.58 -34.08 -12.91
N ARG A 2 14.89 -34.07 -12.56
CA ARG A 2 15.37 -33.52 -11.28
C ARG A 2 15.13 -32.01 -11.08
N GLU A 3 15.21 -31.21 -12.15
CA GLU A 3 15.01 -29.74 -12.08
C GLU A 3 13.58 -29.35 -11.67
N ARG A 4 12.56 -29.98 -12.28
CA ARG A 4 11.15 -29.72 -11.94
C ARG A 4 10.80 -29.99 -10.48
N VAL A 5 11.45 -30.99 -9.87
CA VAL A 5 11.25 -31.32 -8.44
C VAL A 5 11.86 -30.25 -7.54
N SER A 6 13.01 -29.69 -7.91
CA SER A 6 13.68 -28.62 -7.16
C SER A 6 12.88 -27.31 -7.21
N GLU A 7 12.35 -26.95 -8.39
CA GLU A 7 11.51 -25.76 -8.56
C GLU A 7 10.21 -25.86 -7.76
N TYR A 8 9.53 -27.01 -7.83
CA TYR A 8 8.32 -27.24 -7.04
C TYR A 8 8.60 -27.15 -5.54
N ALA A 9 9.71 -27.70 -5.05
CA ALA A 9 10.08 -27.61 -3.64
C ALA A 9 10.30 -26.16 -3.17
N LYS A 10 10.91 -25.32 -4.02
CA LYS A 10 11.07 -23.88 -3.74
C LYS A 10 9.72 -23.17 -3.70
N GLN A 11 8.83 -23.45 -4.66
CA GLN A 11 7.49 -22.85 -4.72
C GLN A 11 6.67 -23.18 -3.47
N VAL A 12 6.65 -24.45 -3.04
CA VAL A 12 5.92 -24.85 -1.81
C VAL A 12 6.49 -24.16 -0.57
N TYR A 13 7.82 -24.03 -0.48
CA TYR A 13 8.46 -23.34 0.64
C TYR A 13 8.13 -21.84 0.66
N THR A 14 8.12 -21.17 -0.49
CA THR A 14 7.75 -19.75 -0.58
C THR A 14 6.28 -19.53 -0.23
N SER A 15 5.36 -20.37 -0.72
CA SER A 15 3.93 -20.26 -0.39
C SER A 15 3.68 -20.37 1.11
N ARG A 16 4.31 -21.33 1.79
CA ARG A 16 4.18 -21.49 3.25
C ARG A 16 4.68 -20.26 4.01
N LEU A 17 5.83 -19.71 3.60
CA LEU A 17 6.35 -18.50 4.22
C LEU A 17 5.42 -17.29 4.00
N GLU A 18 4.76 -17.20 2.85
CA GLU A 18 3.80 -16.13 2.55
C GLU A 18 2.52 -16.29 3.37
N GLU A 19 1.99 -17.51 3.49
CA GLU A 19 0.85 -17.82 4.35
C GLU A 19 1.13 -17.50 5.83
N GLU A 20 2.29 -17.92 6.33
CA GLU A 20 2.72 -17.62 7.70
C GLU A 20 2.89 -16.11 7.93
N LYS A 21 3.51 -15.39 6.99
CA LYS A 21 3.64 -13.94 7.07
C LYS A 21 2.28 -13.25 7.07
N ALA A 22 1.39 -13.69 6.18
CA ALA A 22 0.02 -13.17 6.12
C ALA A 22 -0.72 -13.39 7.45
N SER A 23 -0.51 -14.55 8.10
CA SER A 23 -1.08 -14.83 9.43
C SER A 23 -0.56 -13.88 10.51
N LEU A 24 0.74 -13.56 10.51
CA LEU A 24 1.32 -12.63 11.49
C LEU A 24 0.93 -11.18 11.25
N GLU A 25 0.84 -10.77 10.00
CA GLU A 25 0.36 -9.44 9.62
C GLU A 25 -1.10 -9.27 10.01
N ALA A 26 -1.94 -10.28 9.74
CA ALA A 26 -3.34 -10.29 10.15
C ALA A 26 -3.50 -10.17 11.67
N GLU A 27 -2.74 -10.94 12.45
CA GLU A 27 -2.74 -10.86 13.92
C GLU A 27 -2.31 -9.47 14.42
N MET A 28 -1.30 -8.86 13.79
CA MET A 28 -0.86 -7.51 14.14
C MET A 28 -1.96 -6.47 13.86
N VAL A 29 -2.65 -6.59 12.72
CA VAL A 29 -3.76 -5.69 12.35
C VAL A 29 -4.91 -5.82 13.35
N GLU A 30 -5.29 -7.04 13.72
CA GLU A 30 -6.31 -7.28 14.76
C GLU A 30 -5.96 -6.58 16.08
N VAL A 31 -4.72 -6.75 16.55
CA VAL A 31 -4.24 -6.09 17.77
C VAL A 31 -4.30 -4.57 17.64
N LEU A 32 -3.86 -4.01 16.52
CA LEU A 32 -3.91 -2.57 16.28
C LEU A 32 -5.35 -2.02 16.29
N VAL A 33 -6.30 -2.75 15.71
CA VAL A 33 -7.73 -2.40 15.74
C VAL A 33 -8.26 -2.41 17.18
N SER A 34 -7.87 -3.41 17.99
CA SER A 34 -8.29 -3.52 19.40
C SER A 34 -7.74 -2.40 20.30
N LEU A 35 -6.63 -1.78 19.91
CA LEU A 35 -5.95 -0.72 20.68
C LEU A 35 -6.40 0.69 20.32
N ARG A 36 -7.43 0.85 19.49
CA ARG A 36 -7.96 2.15 19.04
C ARG A 36 -8.26 3.11 20.18
N ASP A 37 -8.80 2.59 21.29
CA ASP A 37 -9.20 3.40 22.45
C ASP A 37 -8.00 3.86 23.31
N ARG A 38 -6.80 3.31 23.08
CA ARG A 38 -5.57 3.66 23.79
C ARG A 38 -4.68 4.64 23.02
N VAL A 39 -5.13 5.13 21.86
CA VAL A 39 -4.36 6.04 21.02
C VAL A 39 -4.37 7.44 21.65
N GLU A 40 -3.20 7.95 22.01
CA GLU A 40 -3.03 9.26 22.61
C GLU A 40 -2.35 10.21 21.62
N ALA A 41 -3.00 11.33 21.29
CA ALA A 41 -2.49 12.33 20.35
C ALA A 41 -2.07 11.74 18.98
N GLY A 42 -2.83 10.76 18.47
CA GLY A 42 -2.55 10.08 17.21
C GLY A 42 -1.30 9.18 17.26
N LYS A 43 -0.83 8.81 18.46
CA LYS A 43 0.33 7.94 18.66
C LYS A 43 -0.07 6.72 19.47
N LEU A 44 0.53 5.58 19.13
CA LEU A 44 0.37 4.33 19.87
C LEU A 44 1.77 3.79 20.20
N THR A 45 2.02 3.47 21.48
CA THR A 45 3.35 3.01 21.88
C THR A 45 3.61 1.58 21.40
N ILE A 46 4.86 1.27 21.06
CA ILE A 46 5.23 -0.11 20.68
C ILE A 46 5.03 -1.06 21.87
N GLN A 47 5.15 -0.56 23.09
CA GLN A 47 4.96 -1.35 24.30
C GLN A 47 3.50 -1.82 24.42
N ASP A 48 2.52 -0.93 24.26
CA ASP A 48 1.10 -1.31 24.30
C ASP A 48 0.75 -2.38 23.27
N ILE A 49 1.28 -2.24 22.04
CA ILE A 49 1.12 -3.23 20.97
C ILE A 49 1.75 -4.57 21.37
N THR A 50 2.95 -4.53 21.93
CA THR A 50 3.70 -5.74 22.34
C THR A 50 2.99 -6.46 23.48
N ASP A 51 2.53 -5.72 24.48
CA ASP A 51 1.85 -6.27 25.65
C ASP A 51 0.52 -6.92 25.23
N LYS A 52 -0.25 -6.27 24.35
CA LYS A 52 -1.50 -6.82 23.81
C LYS A 52 -1.25 -8.06 22.93
N LEU A 53 -0.24 -8.03 22.07
CA LEU A 53 0.12 -9.15 21.20
C LEU A 53 0.63 -10.38 21.97
N ASN A 54 1.22 -10.17 23.16
CA ASN A 54 1.75 -11.22 24.02
C ASN A 54 0.74 -11.72 25.06
N GLU A 55 -0.45 -11.13 25.14
CA GLU A 55 -1.50 -11.53 26.06
C GLU A 55 -1.89 -13.01 25.83
N GLY A 56 -1.86 -13.82 26.89
CA GLY A 56 -2.17 -15.25 26.83
C GLY A 56 -1.10 -16.15 26.19
N LYS A 57 0.03 -15.59 25.71
CA LYS A 57 1.12 -16.39 25.12
C LYS A 57 2.14 -16.84 26.17
N SER A 58 2.65 -18.05 26.00
CA SER A 58 3.78 -18.53 26.80
C SER A 58 5.04 -17.71 26.52
N GLU A 59 5.96 -17.60 27.48
CA GLU A 59 7.19 -16.80 27.36
C GLU A 59 8.01 -17.12 26.09
N LYS A 60 8.03 -18.40 25.67
CA LYS A 60 8.71 -18.85 24.45
C LYS A 60 8.08 -18.35 23.15
N GLN A 61 6.81 -17.98 23.19
CA GLN A 61 6.04 -17.48 22.04
C GLN A 61 5.90 -15.96 22.05
N GLN A 62 6.33 -15.29 23.13
CA GLN A 62 6.27 -13.84 23.23
C GLN A 62 7.21 -13.18 22.21
N ARG A 63 6.73 -12.10 21.63
CA ARG A 63 7.48 -11.27 20.70
C ARG A 63 8.10 -10.11 21.45
N GLY A 64 9.38 -9.86 21.23
CA GLY A 64 10.04 -8.69 21.77
C GLY A 64 9.61 -7.40 21.06
N PRO A 65 9.67 -6.23 21.74
CA PRO A 65 9.20 -4.95 21.18
C PRO A 65 9.96 -4.51 19.92
N ARG A 66 11.23 -4.93 19.79
CA ARG A 66 12.02 -4.69 18.57
C ARG A 66 11.46 -5.43 17.35
N SER A 67 10.94 -6.64 17.56
CA SER A 67 10.32 -7.45 16.50
C SER A 67 9.01 -6.83 16.05
N VAL A 68 8.16 -6.47 17.01
CA VAL A 68 6.89 -5.76 16.79
C VAL A 68 7.11 -4.47 16.01
N GLY A 69 8.07 -3.62 16.42
CA GLY A 69 8.36 -2.39 15.69
C GLY A 69 8.82 -2.60 14.24
N ARG A 70 9.50 -3.71 13.93
CA ARG A 70 9.88 -4.06 12.55
C ARG A 70 8.67 -4.50 11.73
N GLN A 71 7.80 -5.32 12.32
CA GLN A 71 6.58 -5.80 11.66
C GLN A 71 5.61 -4.65 11.37
N VAL A 72 5.39 -3.77 12.34
CA VAL A 72 4.52 -2.59 12.18
C VAL A 72 5.08 -1.63 11.11
N LYS A 73 6.40 -1.47 11.04
CA LYS A 73 7.03 -0.70 9.95
C LYS A 73 6.85 -1.39 8.58
N ALA A 74 6.88 -2.72 8.52
CA ALA A 74 6.65 -3.47 7.29
C ALA A 74 5.21 -3.34 6.78
N LEU A 75 4.24 -3.14 7.68
CA LEU A 75 2.85 -2.79 7.35
C LEU A 75 2.66 -1.36 6.82
N GLY A 76 3.71 -0.53 6.83
CA GLY A 76 3.68 0.83 6.30
C GLY A 76 3.51 1.94 7.34
N PHE A 77 3.39 1.62 8.63
CA PHE A 77 3.25 2.63 9.68
C PHE A 77 4.56 3.40 9.93
N ASN A 78 4.41 4.71 10.16
CA ASN A 78 5.53 5.59 10.46
C ASN A 78 5.94 5.49 11.94
N SER A 79 7.22 5.23 12.18
CA SER A 79 7.78 5.22 13.54
C SER A 79 7.95 6.63 14.09
N THR A 80 7.62 6.83 15.36
CA THR A 80 7.77 8.10 16.07
C THR A 80 8.20 7.87 17.53
N ARG A 81 8.25 8.95 18.31
CA ARG A 81 8.49 8.90 19.76
C ARG A 81 7.43 9.73 20.49
N VAL A 82 7.11 9.29 21.69
CA VAL A 82 6.31 10.06 22.66
C VAL A 82 7.22 10.85 23.61
N SER A 83 6.64 11.81 24.33
CA SER A 83 7.34 12.50 25.42
C SER A 83 7.84 11.48 26.44
N GLY A 84 9.13 11.52 26.77
CA GLY A 84 9.80 10.48 27.58
C GLY A 84 10.60 9.47 26.76
N GLY A 85 10.64 9.60 25.43
CA GLY A 85 11.58 8.87 24.57
C GLY A 85 11.18 7.44 24.22
N LEU A 86 10.02 6.97 24.68
CA LEU A 86 9.47 5.67 24.30
C LEU A 86 9.18 5.64 22.79
N ARG A 87 9.35 4.46 22.19
CA ARG A 87 9.08 4.26 20.76
C ARG A 87 7.59 4.08 20.56
N ALA A 88 7.07 4.76 19.54
CA ALA A 88 5.67 4.71 19.17
C ALA A 88 5.53 4.66 17.65
N ILE A 89 4.31 4.49 17.18
CA ILE A 89 3.94 4.69 15.79
C ILE A 89 2.95 5.84 15.68
N PHE A 90 2.95 6.51 14.54
CA PHE A 90 1.83 7.38 14.17
C PHE A 90 0.66 6.50 13.75
N TYR A 91 -0.47 6.65 14.45
CA TYR A 91 -1.65 5.82 14.26
C TYR A 91 -2.50 6.40 13.12
N ASP A 92 -2.22 5.93 11.91
CA ASP A 92 -2.93 6.31 10.70
C ASP A 92 -4.22 5.49 10.56
N MET A 93 -5.36 6.17 10.71
CA MET A 93 -6.69 5.56 10.68
C MET A 93 -7.03 5.00 9.30
N ASP A 94 -6.68 5.72 8.24
CA ASP A 94 -7.04 5.36 6.87
C ASP A 94 -6.25 4.12 6.42
N LEU A 95 -4.96 4.08 6.76
CA LEU A 95 -4.12 2.90 6.54
C LEU A 95 -4.63 1.69 7.32
N LEU A 96 -5.01 1.88 8.59
CA LEU A 96 -5.53 0.80 9.41
C LEU A 96 -6.85 0.26 8.87
N ASP A 97 -7.78 1.12 8.48
CA ASP A 97 -9.07 0.71 7.91
C ASP A 97 -8.87 -0.05 6.58
N TYR A 98 -7.91 0.38 5.73
CA TYR A 98 -7.52 -0.35 4.53
C TYR A 98 -6.98 -1.76 4.84
N LEU A 99 -6.04 -1.86 5.79
CA LEU A 99 -5.46 -3.14 6.20
C LEU A 99 -6.53 -4.05 6.84
N ALA A 100 -7.37 -3.48 7.70
CA ALA A 100 -8.45 -4.20 8.37
C ALA A 100 -9.45 -4.77 7.34
N ALA A 101 -9.86 -3.98 6.33
CA ALA A 101 -10.69 -4.46 5.24
C ALA A 101 -10.00 -5.59 4.44
N ARG A 102 -8.69 -5.47 4.18
CA ARG A 102 -7.92 -6.49 3.46
C ARG A 102 -7.88 -7.85 4.17
N TYR A 103 -7.79 -7.86 5.51
CA TYR A 103 -7.76 -9.09 6.31
C TYR A 103 -9.14 -9.51 6.86
N GLY A 104 -10.22 -8.79 6.53
CA GLY A 104 -11.58 -9.12 6.96
C GLY A 104 -11.95 -8.65 8.37
N TYR A 105 -11.15 -7.78 8.99
CA TYR A 105 -11.47 -7.13 10.26
C TYR A 105 -12.32 -5.87 10.03
N THR A 106 -13.47 -5.99 9.37
CA THR A 106 -14.37 -4.84 9.26
C THR A 106 -14.99 -4.56 10.61
N SER A 107 -14.71 -3.38 11.18
CA SER A 107 -15.46 -2.88 12.33
C SER A 107 -16.94 -2.86 11.92
N GLU A 108 -17.78 -3.69 12.57
CA GLU A 108 -19.20 -3.92 12.22
C GLU A 108 -20.12 -2.67 12.27
N LYS A 109 -19.56 -1.46 12.27
CA LYS A 109 -20.30 -0.20 12.20
C LYS A 109 -20.64 0.28 10.79
N THR A 110 -20.09 -0.32 9.74
CA THR A 110 -20.64 -0.10 8.39
C THR A 110 -21.85 -1.01 8.21
N SER A 111 -22.99 -0.43 8.57
CA SER A 111 -24.33 -0.92 8.23
C SER A 111 -24.33 -1.52 6.83
N LEU A 112 -24.91 -2.71 6.72
CA LEU A 112 -25.15 -3.48 5.50
C LEU A 112 -26.12 -2.77 4.53
N THR A 113 -25.92 -1.48 4.27
CA THR A 113 -26.64 -0.76 3.22
C THR A 113 -25.88 -0.95 1.91
N SER A 114 -26.46 -1.79 1.05
CA SER A 114 -26.24 -1.87 -0.40
C SER A 114 -25.30 -2.96 -0.90
N LEU A 115 -25.48 -4.20 -0.44
CA LEU A 115 -25.41 -5.35 -1.34
C LEU A 115 -26.80 -5.59 -1.94
N THR A 116 -27.28 -4.62 -2.72
CA THR A 116 -28.45 -4.77 -3.57
C THR A 116 -28.06 -4.23 -4.94
N SER A 117 -27.63 -5.12 -5.83
CA SER A 117 -27.91 -5.08 -7.28
C SER A 117 -27.04 -6.09 -8.02
N LEU A 118 -27.38 -7.36 -7.86
CA LEU A 118 -27.02 -8.41 -8.82
C LEU A 118 -28.23 -9.32 -8.93
N SER A 119 -29.19 -8.91 -9.78
CA SER A 119 -30.22 -9.72 -10.46
C SER A 119 -31.24 -8.79 -11.13
N MET A 120 -30.95 -8.30 -12.33
CA MET A 120 -31.99 -7.95 -13.30
C MET A 120 -31.51 -8.39 -14.68
N GLU A 121 -31.88 -9.61 -15.05
CA GLU A 121 -32.03 -9.97 -16.45
C GLU A 121 -33.13 -9.07 -17.02
N HIS A 122 -32.76 -8.07 -17.80
CA HIS A 122 -33.71 -7.34 -18.63
C HIS A 122 -33.32 -7.56 -20.09
N THR A 123 -34.19 -8.30 -20.76
CA THR A 123 -34.21 -8.46 -22.20
C THR A 123 -34.26 -7.09 -22.88
N ILE A 124 -33.41 -6.98 -23.89
CA ILE A 124 -33.28 -5.93 -24.88
C ILE A 124 -34.65 -5.62 -25.52
N ASP A 125 -35.05 -4.35 -25.55
CA ASP A 125 -35.51 -3.66 -26.76
C ASP A 125 -35.91 -2.22 -26.43
N GLY A 126 -35.09 -1.25 -26.85
CA GLY A 126 -35.35 0.16 -26.58
C GLY A 126 -34.32 1.08 -27.23
N LYS A 127 -34.54 1.39 -28.51
CA LYS A 127 -33.88 2.47 -29.25
C LYS A 127 -34.00 3.80 -28.49
N SER A 128 -32.88 4.38 -28.09
CA SER A 128 -32.82 5.82 -27.80
C SER A 128 -31.44 6.36 -28.16
N ASP A 129 -31.40 7.07 -29.28
CA ASP A 129 -30.29 7.86 -29.78
C ASP A 129 -30.00 9.04 -28.84
N ILE A 130 -28.92 8.97 -28.06
CA ILE A 130 -28.27 10.17 -27.49
C ILE A 130 -26.76 10.04 -27.69
N SER A 131 -26.31 10.71 -28.73
CA SER A 131 -24.92 10.91 -29.11
C SER A 131 -24.23 11.87 -28.14
N GLY A 132 -23.35 11.33 -27.29
CA GLY A 132 -22.42 12.08 -26.46
C GLY A 132 -21.13 11.28 -26.25
N LYS A 133 -20.31 11.16 -27.30
CA LYS A 133 -19.01 10.49 -27.25
C LYS A 133 -18.02 11.35 -26.47
N SER A 134 -17.89 11.13 -25.17
CA SER A 134 -16.65 11.42 -24.46
C SER A 134 -15.83 10.13 -24.42
N ASP A 135 -14.86 10.03 -25.33
CA ASP A 135 -13.80 9.03 -25.31
C ASP A 135 -13.04 9.17 -23.97
N VAL A 136 -13.45 8.40 -22.97
CA VAL A 136 -12.60 8.11 -21.82
C VAL A 136 -11.63 7.05 -22.30
N SER A 137 -10.60 7.52 -23.01
CA SER A 137 -9.41 6.73 -23.26
C SER A 137 -8.90 6.29 -21.90
N LEU A 138 -9.08 5.01 -21.57
CA LEU A 138 -8.39 4.35 -20.46
C LEU A 138 -6.90 4.32 -20.82
N GLY A 139 -6.27 5.50 -20.70
CA GLY A 139 -4.85 5.68 -20.91
C GLY A 139 -4.16 4.81 -19.90
N VAL A 140 -3.46 3.80 -20.40
CA VAL A 140 -2.52 3.02 -19.61
C VAL A 140 -1.52 4.03 -19.08
N ASP A 141 -1.52 4.25 -17.76
CA ASP A 141 -0.57 5.17 -17.12
C ASP A 141 0.85 4.70 -17.49
N PRO A 142 1.71 5.60 -18.01
CA PRO A 142 3.04 5.23 -18.49
C PRO A 142 3.90 4.67 -17.37
N SER A 143 4.63 3.58 -17.65
CA SER A 143 5.54 2.98 -16.68
C SER A 143 6.85 3.77 -16.59
N LEU A 144 7.69 3.48 -15.58
CA LEU A 144 9.04 4.05 -15.49
C LEU A 144 9.91 3.72 -16.72
N ASP A 145 9.66 2.57 -17.35
CA ASP A 145 10.40 2.10 -18.53
C ASP A 145 10.06 2.91 -19.79
N ASP A 146 8.92 3.62 -19.80
CA ASP A 146 8.51 4.47 -20.92
C ASP A 146 9.22 5.83 -20.92
N LEU A 147 9.99 6.17 -19.87
CA LEU A 147 10.65 7.47 -19.74
C LEU A 147 11.99 7.51 -20.48
N THR A 148 12.18 8.52 -21.31
CA THR A 148 13.41 8.72 -22.10
C THR A 148 14.35 9.72 -21.42
N THR A 149 13.82 10.82 -20.88
CA THR A 149 14.65 11.88 -20.24
C THR A 149 13.88 12.52 -19.11
N VAL A 150 14.57 12.84 -18.01
CA VAL A 150 14.02 13.52 -16.83
C VAL A 150 14.84 14.78 -16.56
N TYR A 151 14.18 15.92 -16.35
CA TYR A 151 14.82 17.21 -16.09
C TYR A 151 14.04 18.04 -15.05
N TRP A 152 14.71 19.01 -14.46
CA TRP A 152 14.13 19.90 -13.44
C TRP A 152 13.69 21.23 -14.07
N THR A 153 12.56 21.76 -13.63
CA THR A 153 11.95 23.02 -14.10
C THR A 153 11.77 24.01 -12.95
N GLU A 154 11.90 25.30 -13.22
CA GLU A 154 11.73 26.35 -12.19
C GLU A 154 10.29 26.48 -11.67
N GLU A 155 9.31 25.92 -12.37
CA GLU A 155 7.91 25.94 -11.96
C GLU A 155 7.66 24.87 -10.89
N TYR A 156 7.49 25.31 -9.63
CA TYR A 156 7.15 24.45 -8.50
C TYR A 156 5.64 24.50 -8.26
N SER A 157 4.94 23.41 -8.57
CA SER A 157 3.46 23.37 -8.55
C SER A 157 2.94 22.00 -8.14
N GLU A 158 1.70 21.96 -7.64
CA GLU A 158 1.02 20.72 -7.30
C GLU A 158 0.40 20.11 -8.56
N LYS A 159 0.97 19.00 -9.03
CA LYS A 159 0.54 18.32 -10.27
C LYS A 159 0.45 16.80 -10.03
N LYS A 160 -0.39 16.11 -10.81
CA LYS A 160 -0.51 14.65 -10.78
C LYS A 160 0.73 14.02 -11.43
N CYS A 161 1.41 13.12 -10.71
CA CYS A 161 2.53 12.37 -11.24
C CYS A 161 2.06 11.40 -12.33
N GLY A 162 2.68 11.45 -13.51
CA GLY A 162 2.34 10.59 -14.65
C GLY A 162 2.73 9.12 -14.48
N VAL A 163 3.61 8.80 -13.51
CA VAL A 163 4.06 7.42 -13.24
C VAL A 163 3.26 6.77 -12.11
N CYS A 164 3.16 7.43 -10.96
CA CYS A 164 2.53 6.85 -9.77
C CYS A 164 1.09 7.33 -9.53
N GLY A 165 0.59 8.29 -10.31
CA GLY A 165 -0.76 8.81 -10.22
C GLY A 165 -1.04 9.72 -9.02
N TYR A 166 -0.13 9.83 -8.04
CA TYR A 166 -0.30 10.70 -6.88
C TYR A 166 -0.12 12.19 -7.21
N ILE A 167 -0.90 13.04 -6.55
CA ILE A 167 -0.75 14.49 -6.60
C ILE A 167 0.30 14.91 -5.57
N LYS A 168 1.39 15.53 -6.02
CA LYS A 168 2.50 16.00 -5.17
C LYS A 168 3.03 17.33 -5.71
N MET A 169 3.64 18.13 -4.84
CA MET A 169 4.42 19.29 -5.27
C MET A 169 5.75 18.82 -5.88
N SER A 170 6.02 19.18 -7.13
CA SER A 170 7.28 18.88 -7.77
C SER A 170 7.66 19.92 -8.83
N SER A 171 8.93 19.83 -9.23
CA SER A 171 9.55 20.60 -10.31
C SER A 171 10.15 19.64 -11.35
N TRP A 172 9.70 18.39 -11.41
CA TRP A 172 10.28 17.38 -12.29
C TRP A 172 9.37 17.12 -13.48
N GLU A 173 9.94 17.23 -14.67
CA GLU A 173 9.31 16.84 -15.92
C GLU A 173 10.07 15.68 -16.57
N ALA A 174 9.34 14.87 -17.32
CA ALA A 174 9.90 13.80 -18.12
C ALA A 174 9.31 13.76 -19.52
N MET A 175 10.12 13.31 -20.47
CA MET A 175 9.67 12.96 -21.83
C MET A 175 9.53 11.46 -21.95
N THR A 176 8.38 11.00 -22.44
CA THR A 176 8.13 9.57 -22.73
C THR A 176 8.71 9.17 -24.09
N ASN A 177 8.78 7.87 -24.35
CA ASN A 177 9.10 7.30 -25.66
C ASN A 177 8.19 7.80 -26.81
N LYS A 178 6.98 8.27 -26.49
CA LYS A 178 6.04 8.92 -27.44
C LYS A 178 6.28 10.43 -27.60
N ASN A 179 7.34 10.97 -26.99
CA ASN A 179 7.64 12.39 -26.98
C ASN A 179 6.55 13.24 -26.28
N GLU A 180 5.82 12.64 -25.34
CA GLU A 180 4.84 13.33 -24.51
C GLU A 180 5.51 13.83 -23.23
N LYS A 181 5.17 15.06 -22.82
CA LYS A 181 5.65 15.63 -21.56
C LYS A 181 4.73 15.25 -20.41
N ILE A 182 5.30 14.67 -19.37
CA ILE A 182 4.57 14.32 -18.14
C ILE A 182 5.29 14.90 -16.92
N GLN A 183 4.52 15.14 -15.86
CA GLN A 183 5.05 15.59 -14.57
C GLN A 183 5.42 14.38 -13.71
N LEU A 184 6.53 14.47 -12.99
CA LEU A 184 6.98 13.43 -12.06
C LEU A 184 7.03 13.97 -10.64
N CYS A 185 6.76 13.12 -9.67
CA CYS A 185 7.13 13.43 -8.29
C CYS A 185 8.63 13.17 -8.04
N GLU A 186 9.16 13.77 -6.98
CA GLU A 186 10.55 13.62 -6.54
C GLU A 186 10.98 12.15 -6.44
N ASP A 187 10.14 11.29 -5.85
CA ASP A 187 10.44 9.87 -5.65
C ASP A 187 10.62 9.11 -6.97
N CYS A 188 9.74 9.37 -7.94
CA CYS A 188 9.79 8.74 -9.27
C CYS A 188 11.00 9.24 -10.07
N ALA A 189 11.27 10.55 -10.02
CA ALA A 189 12.44 11.15 -10.67
C ALA A 189 13.76 10.57 -10.14
N GLN A 190 13.89 10.44 -8.82
CA GLN A 190 15.07 9.83 -8.19
C GLN A 190 15.22 8.34 -8.52
N THR A 191 14.11 7.62 -8.63
CA THR A 191 14.11 6.20 -9.00
C THR A 191 14.65 6.01 -10.40
N PHE A 192 14.14 6.78 -11.36
CA PHE A 192 14.63 6.76 -12.74
C PHE A 192 16.13 7.09 -12.83
N GLN A 193 16.59 8.13 -12.14
CA GLN A 193 18.02 8.49 -12.15
C GLN A 193 18.93 7.40 -11.58
N LYS A 194 18.46 6.61 -10.61
CA LYS A 194 19.21 5.47 -10.05
C LYS A 194 19.32 4.33 -11.05
N GLU A 195 18.27 4.08 -11.83
CA GLU A 195 18.26 3.03 -12.85
C GLU A 195 19.21 3.35 -14.00
N GLN A 196 19.23 4.61 -14.46
CA GLN A 196 20.16 5.09 -15.50
C GLN A 196 21.65 5.01 -15.09
N ARG A 197 21.94 4.93 -13.79
CA ARG A 197 23.32 4.82 -13.28
C ARG A 197 23.80 3.37 -13.11
N LYS A 198 22.93 2.38 -13.27
CA LYS A 198 23.36 0.98 -13.20
C LYS A 198 24.15 0.67 -14.47
N PRO A 199 25.45 0.31 -14.37
CA PRO A 199 26.20 -0.14 -15.54
C PRO A 199 25.54 -1.42 -16.08
N GLU A 200 25.34 -1.50 -17.39
CA GLU A 200 24.98 -2.74 -18.06
C GLU A 200 26.11 -3.75 -17.83
N GLY A 201 25.88 -4.70 -16.92
CA GLY A 201 26.83 -5.73 -16.52
C GLY A 201 26.62 -7.03 -17.27
#